data_AF-A0A7C4F8A7-F1
#
_entry.id   AF-A0A7C4F8A7-F1
#
_cell.length_a   1.000
_cell.length_b   1.000
_cell.length_c   1.000
_cell.angle_alpha   90.00
_cell.angle_beta   90.00
_cell.angle_gamma   90.00
#
_symmetry.space_group_name_H-M   'P 1'
#
loop_
_entity.id
_entity.type
_entity.pdbx_description
1 polymer ?
#
loop_
_entity_poly.entity_id
_entity_poly.type
_entity_poly.pdbx_seq_one_letter_code
_entity_poly.pdbx_strand_id
1 'polypeptide(L)' 'IVLLKRVSVGIWQCKKCKTIFTGGAYTPRTTLGRSFMPEEK' A
#
# COMPACT_ATOMS: atom_id res chain seq x y z
N ILE A 1 6.51 -13.89 1.05
CA ILE A 1 6.25 -13.03 -0.14
C ILE A 1 4.81 -12.55 -0.09
N VAL A 2 4.57 -11.25 0.12
CA VAL A 2 3.22 -10.67 0.08
C VAL A 2 2.93 -10.23 -1.36
N LEU A 3 1.98 -10.90 -2.01
CA LEU A 3 1.56 -10.59 -3.38
C LEU A 3 0.42 -9.58 -3.35
N LEU A 4 0.70 -8.36 -3.82
CA LEU A 4 -0.27 -7.29 -3.98
C LEU A 4 -0.78 -7.24 -5.42
N LYS A 5 -2.04 -6.88 -5.60
CA LYS A 5 -2.66 -6.58 -6.90
C LYS A 5 -3.12 -5.12 -6.89
N ARG A 6 -2.78 -4.36 -7.95
CA ARG A 6 -3.32 -3.01 -8.14
C ARG A 6 -4.78 -3.11 -8.57
N VAL A 7 -5.67 -2.46 -7.82
CA VAL A 7 -7.11 -2.40 -8.12
C VAL A 7 -7.39 -1.14 -8.95
N SER A 8 -6.82 -0.01 -8.52
CA SER A 8 -6.84 1.27 -9.22
C SER A 8 -5.55 2.02 -8.93
N VAL A 9 -5.35 3.20 -9.53
CA VAL A 9 -4.23 4.07 -9.21
C VAL A 9 -4.27 4.42 -7.71
N GLY A 10 -3.21 4.10 -6.98
CA GLY A 10 -3.13 4.35 -5.53
C GLY A 10 -3.90 3.35 -4.65
N ILE A 11 -4.60 2.38 -5.23
CA ILE A 11 -5.39 1.38 -4.48
C ILE A 11 -4.83 -0.02 -4.70
N TRP A 12 -4.50 -0.69 -3.59
CA TRP A 12 -3.84 -1.98 -3.58
C TRP A 12 -4.63 -2.98 -2.77
N GLN A 13 -4.68 -4.23 -3.27
CA GLN A 13 -5.31 -5.35 -2.57
C GLN A 13 -4.31 -6.46 -2.31
N CYS A 14 -4.29 -6.99 -1.10
CA CYS A 14 -3.56 -8.20 -0.78
C CYS A 14 -4.28 -9.44 -1.33
N LYS A 15 -3.57 -10.28 -2.10
CA LYS A 15 -4.16 -11.51 -2.65
C LYS A 15 -4.52 -12.54 -1.59
N LYS A 16 -3.79 -12.56 -0.47
CA LYS A 16 -3.95 -13.56 0.61
C LYS A 16 -5.09 -13.20 1.57
N CYS A 17 -5.06 -12.01 2.15
CA CYS A 17 -6.06 -11.58 3.15
C CYS A 17 -7.20 -10.73 2.58
N LYS A 18 -7.18 -10.41 1.27
CA LYS A 18 -8.18 -9.59 0.56
C LYS A 18 -8.35 -8.15 1.06
N THR A 19 -7.57 -7.72 2.06
CA THR A 19 -7.52 -6.34 2.54
C THR A 19 -7.17 -5.37 1.42
N ILE A 20 -7.91 -4.27 1.36
CA ILE A 20 -7.68 -3.15 0.43
C ILE A 20 -7.11 -1.99 1.23
N PHE A 21 -6.07 -1.34 0.69
CA PHE A 21 -5.44 -0.19 1.32
C PHE A 21 -4.95 0.81 0.27
N THR A 22 -4.72 2.04 0.72
CA THR A 22 -4.17 3.13 -0.09
C THR A 22 -2.64 3.10 -0.06
N GLY A 23 -2.03 3.42 -1.18
CA GLY A 23 -0.59 3.42 -1.36
C GLY A 23 -0.16 4.37 -2.46
N GLY A 24 1.08 4.22 -2.93
CA GLY A 24 1.54 5.00 -4.09
C GLY A 24 0.78 4.63 -5.38
N ALA A 25 0.81 5.54 -6.35
CA ALA A 25 0.11 5.41 -7.62
C ALA A 25 0.50 4.14 -8.41
N TYR A 26 1.80 3.87 -8.49
CA TYR A 26 2.37 2.74 -9.25
C TYR A 26 3.19 1.78 -8.39
N THR A 27 3.55 2.19 -7.18
CA THR A 27 4.20 1.36 -6.17
C THR A 27 3.36 1.36 -4.90
N PRO A 28 3.15 0.22 -4.23
CA PRO A 28 2.25 0.13 -3.07
C PRO A 28 2.74 0.95 -1.87
N ARG A 29 4.04 1.21 -1.78
CA ARG A 29 4.65 2.09 -0.78
C ARG A 29 5.55 3.09 -1.48
N THR A 30 5.33 4.37 -1.21
CA THR A 30 6.24 5.44 -1.63
C THR A 30 7.41 5.52 -0.66
N THR A 31 8.55 6.06 -1.11
CA THR A 31 9.72 6.27 -0.23
C THR A 31 9.40 7.25 0.89
N LEU A 32 8.63 8.31 0.59
CA LEU A 32 8.13 9.27 1.58
C LEU A 32 7.14 8.59 2.54
N GLY A 33 6.21 7.77 2.07
CA GLY A 33 5.30 7.03 2.95
C GLY A 33 6.00 6.05 3.89
N ARG A 34 7.24 5.62 3.57
CA ARG A 34 8.08 4.83 4.49
C ARG A 34 8.77 5.69 5.55
N SER A 35 9.13 6.93 5.23
CA SER A 35 9.79 7.84 6.17
C SER A 35 8.82 8.61 7.07
N PHE A 36 7.60 8.84 6.57
CA PHE A 36 6.56 9.62 7.23
C PHE A 36 5.42 8.75 7.77
N MET A 37 5.64 7.48 8.14
CA MET A 37 4.66 6.84 9.03
C MET A 37 4.76 7.59 10.35
N PRO A 38 3.83 8.51 10.68
CA PRO A 38 3.89 9.18 11.94
C PRO A 38 3.67 8.11 13.00
N GLU A 39 4.43 8.16 14.08
CA GLU A 39 4.01 7.50 15.31
C GLU A 39 2.73 8.23 15.74
N GLU A 40 1.57 7.70 15.37
CA GLU A 40 0.29 8.14 15.93
C GLU A 40 0.33 7.77 17.41
N LYS A 41 0.68 8.76 18.24
CA LYS A 41 0.59 8.71 19.70
C LYS A 41 -0.85 8.89 20.15
#